data_AF-A0A3D2FPJ9-F1
#
_entry.id   AF-A0A3D2FPJ9-F1
#
_cell.length_a   1.000
_cell.length_b   1.000
_cell.length_c   1.000
_cell.angle_alpha   90.00
_cell.angle_beta   90.00
_cell.angle_gamma   90.00
#
_symmetry.space_group_name_H-M   'P 1'
#
loop_
_entity.id
_entity.type
_entity.pdbx_description
1 polymer ?
#
loop_
_entity_poly.entity_id
_entity_poly.type
_entity_poly.pdbx_seq_one_letter_code
_entity_poly.pdbx_strand_id
1 'polypeptide(L)'
;IEYTPKDVTFQQSIQSISERIISEIPVKILNGREDLQVFVSPQTVSLTVVGGMNYIANLKPDDISITIDFNLWNVQQQFYDVKVHTPVDVIDWMDLSPQSIELVVTKRVG
;
A
#
# COMPACT_ATOMS: atom_id res chain seq x y z
N ILE A 1 -2.05 -38.79 -7.57
CA ILE A 1 -1.32 -37.65 -6.98
C ILE A 1 -1.85 -37.52 -5.55
N GLU A 2 -1.08 -37.95 -4.55
CA GLU A 2 -1.43 -37.74 -3.13
C GLU A 2 -1.04 -36.31 -2.75
N TYR A 3 -1.99 -35.52 -2.26
CA TYR A 3 -1.73 -34.19 -1.71
C TYR A 3 -1.44 -34.32 -0.20
N THR A 4 -0.31 -33.76 0.21
CA THR A 4 0.15 -33.65 1.62
C THR A 4 0.16 -32.15 1.94
N PRO A 5 -0.41 -31.68 3.07
CA PRO A 5 -0.57 -32.38 4.35
C PRO A 5 -1.95 -33.05 4.55
N LYS A 6 -1.94 -34.16 5.32
CA LYS A 6 -3.15 -34.92 5.70
C LYS A 6 -3.95 -34.25 6.83
N ASP A 7 -3.30 -33.38 7.60
CA ASP A 7 -3.90 -32.58 8.67
C ASP A 7 -3.30 -31.16 8.68
N VAL A 8 -4.12 -30.14 8.90
CA VAL A 8 -3.70 -28.75 9.07
C VAL A 8 -4.17 -28.27 10.44
N THR A 9 -3.23 -27.84 11.30
CA THR A 9 -3.53 -27.21 12.58
C THR A 9 -3.43 -25.69 12.43
N PHE A 10 -4.51 -24.98 12.75
CA PHE A 10 -4.59 -23.52 12.68
C PHE A 10 -5.04 -22.97 14.04
N GLN A 11 -4.33 -21.96 14.55
CA GLN A 11 -4.66 -21.29 15.80
C GLN A 11 -4.69 -19.78 15.53
N GLN A 12 -5.82 -19.15 15.82
CA GLN A 12 -6.01 -17.71 15.66
C GLN A 12 -6.63 -17.13 16.92
N SER A 13 -6.05 -16.05 17.43
CA SER A 13 -6.57 -15.34 18.59
C SER A 13 -7.83 -14.58 18.22
N ILE A 14 -8.94 -14.85 18.91
CA ILE A 14 -10.20 -14.10 18.77
C ILE A 14 -9.99 -12.70 19.36
N GLN A 15 -10.23 -11.67 18.54
CA GLN A 15 -10.08 -10.27 18.92
C GLN A 15 -11.36 -9.51 18.57
N SER A 16 -11.68 -8.49 19.36
CA SER A 16 -12.71 -7.52 18.98
C SER A 16 -12.29 -6.78 17.71
N ILE A 17 -13.25 -6.54 16.81
CA ILE A 17 -13.01 -5.75 15.60
C ILE A 17 -13.03 -4.27 15.94
N SER A 18 -12.10 -3.52 15.37
CA SER A 18 -12.00 -2.08 15.55
C SER A 18 -11.41 -1.43 14.30
N GLU A 19 -11.24 -0.11 14.37
CA GLU A 19 -10.72 0.75 13.30
C GLU A 19 -9.54 1.56 13.80
N ARG A 20 -8.56 1.82 12.92
CA ARG A 20 -7.43 2.69 13.24
C ARG A 20 -6.96 3.44 11.99
N ILE A 21 -6.70 4.73 12.14
CA ILE A 21 -6.03 5.52 11.11
C ILE A 21 -4.54 5.21 11.14
N ILE A 22 -3.99 4.84 9.98
CA ILE A 22 -2.56 4.69 9.75
C ILE A 22 -2.10 5.84 8.86
N SER A 23 -1.23 6.68 9.40
CA SER A 23 -0.66 7.86 8.71
C SER A 23 0.76 7.60 8.23
N GLU A 24 1.27 8.50 7.40
CA GLU A 24 2.67 8.51 6.94
C GLU A 24 3.08 7.25 6.16
N ILE A 25 2.13 6.63 5.45
CA ILE A 25 2.38 5.44 4.64
C ILE A 25 3.14 5.86 3.37
N PRO A 26 4.35 5.36 3.12
CA PRO A 26 5.15 5.80 1.98
C PRO A 26 4.60 5.30 0.65
N VAL A 27 4.56 6.17 -0.35
CA VAL A 27 4.19 5.83 -1.72
C VAL A 27 5.40 5.31 -2.49
N LYS A 28 5.28 4.12 -3.08
CA LYS A 28 6.36 3.46 -3.83
C LYS A 28 6.05 3.48 -5.33
N ILE A 29 7.05 3.81 -6.14
CA ILE A 29 6.95 3.74 -7.60
C ILE A 29 7.42 2.35 -8.04
N LEU A 30 6.62 1.67 -8.85
CA LEU A 30 6.98 0.42 -9.52
C LEU A 30 7.37 0.71 -10.97
N ASN A 31 8.24 -0.13 -11.53
CA ASN A 31 8.63 -0.09 -12.95
C ASN A 31 9.25 1.24 -13.41
N GLY A 32 9.97 1.94 -12.52
CA GLY A 32 10.73 3.14 -12.89
C GLY A 32 11.80 2.84 -13.95
N ARG A 33 12.06 3.81 -14.83
CA ARG A 33 13.09 3.70 -15.87
C ARG A 33 14.40 4.35 -15.41
N GLU A 34 15.55 3.76 -15.77
CA GLU A 34 16.86 4.22 -15.29
C GLU A 34 17.32 5.57 -15.84
N ASP A 35 16.84 5.93 -17.04
CA ASP A 35 17.12 7.18 -17.75
C ASP A 35 16.30 8.38 -17.22
N LEU A 36 15.29 8.10 -16.40
CA LEU A 36 14.39 9.09 -15.83
C LEU A 36 14.51 9.11 -14.30
N GLN A 37 14.27 10.28 -13.73
CA GLN A 37 14.07 10.43 -12.29
C GLN A 37 12.61 10.75 -12.04
N VAL A 38 11.96 9.95 -11.20
CA VAL A 38 10.53 10.03 -10.94
C VAL A 38 10.31 10.26 -9.46
N PHE A 39 9.50 11.25 -9.12
CA PHE A 39 9.11 11.60 -7.77
C PHE A 39 7.58 11.59 -7.64
N VAL A 40 7.12 11.27 -6.44
CA VAL A 40 5.72 11.33 -6.04
C VAL A 40 5.49 12.53 -5.14
N SER A 41 4.37 13.22 -5.35
CA SER A 41 3.92 14.32 -4.49
C SER A 41 2.42 14.17 -4.17
N PRO A 42 2.04 14.02 -2.90
CA PRO A 42 2.88 13.84 -1.72
C PRO A 42 3.63 12.50 -1.69
N GLN A 43 4.64 12.39 -0.81
CA GLN A 43 5.42 11.16 -0.62
C GLN A 43 4.75 10.13 0.29
N THR A 44 3.74 10.56 1.05
CA THR A 44 3.02 9.73 2.01
C THR A 44 1.52 9.91 1.88
N VAL A 45 0.78 8.87 2.24
CA VAL A 45 -0.68 8.88 2.37
C VAL A 45 -1.11 8.42 3.76
N SER A 46 -2.41 8.48 4.00
CA SER A 46 -3.06 7.91 5.18
C SER A 46 -4.30 7.12 4.76
N LEU A 47 -4.68 6.12 5.54
CA LEU A 47 -5.95 5.40 5.39
C LEU A 47 -6.44 4.85 6.73
N THR A 48 -7.71 4.52 6.81
CA THR A 48 -8.31 3.81 7.96
C THR A 48 -8.29 2.31 7.69
N VAL A 49 -7.71 1.52 8.60
CA VAL A 49 -7.78 0.04 8.54
C VAL A 49 -8.84 -0.49 9.50
N VAL A 50 -9.49 -1.57 9.11
CA VAL A 50 -10.44 -2.36 9.92
C VAL A 50 -9.81 -3.72 10.21
N GLY A 51 -9.82 -4.17 11.46
CA GLY A 51 -9.27 -5.47 11.81
C GLY A 51 -9.33 -5.80 13.30
N GLY A 52 -8.69 -6.90 13.69
CA GLY A 52 -8.57 -7.26 15.11
C GLY A 52 -7.83 -6.17 15.89
N MET A 53 -8.41 -5.72 17.01
CA MET A 53 -7.94 -4.58 17.80
C MET A 53 -6.44 -4.63 18.11
N ASN A 54 -5.93 -5.78 18.58
CA ASN A 54 -4.50 -5.90 18.92
C ASN A 54 -3.63 -5.94 17.67
N TYR A 55 -4.12 -6.54 16.58
CA TYR A 55 -3.41 -6.57 15.32
C TYR A 55 -3.22 -5.17 14.74
N ILE A 56 -4.32 -4.44 14.53
CA ILE A 56 -4.27 -3.10 13.92
C ILE A 56 -3.57 -2.09 14.83
N ALA A 57 -3.61 -2.25 16.16
CA ALA A 57 -2.88 -1.40 17.09
C ALA A 57 -1.35 -1.48 16.91
N ASN A 58 -0.84 -2.62 16.45
CA ASN A 58 0.59 -2.84 16.23
C ASN A 58 1.04 -2.65 14.77
N LEU A 59 0.10 -2.45 13.85
CA LEU A 59 0.37 -2.23 12.44
C LEU A 59 1.19 -0.95 12.22
N LYS A 60 2.23 -1.03 11.41
CA LYS A 60 3.11 0.10 11.05
C LYS A 60 2.78 0.60 9.63
N PRO A 61 3.11 1.86 9.30
CA PRO A 61 2.90 2.37 7.95
C PRO A 61 3.58 1.53 6.87
N ASP A 62 4.81 1.05 7.13
CA ASP A 62 5.57 0.23 6.19
C ASP A 62 4.99 -1.18 5.94
N ASP A 63 4.07 -1.64 6.80
CA ASP A 63 3.36 -2.92 6.60
C ASP A 63 2.28 -2.79 5.51
N ILE A 64 1.91 -1.57 5.12
CA ILE A 64 0.94 -1.27 4.06
C ILE A 64 1.69 -0.81 2.81
N SER A 65 1.37 -1.41 1.66
CA SER A 65 2.00 -1.06 0.39
C SER A 65 1.10 -0.16 -0.44
N ILE A 66 1.54 1.09 -0.61
CA ILE A 66 0.92 2.06 -1.52
C ILE A 66 1.82 2.18 -2.75
N THR A 67 1.28 1.86 -3.92
CA THR A 67 2.09 1.73 -5.14
C THR A 67 1.49 2.47 -6.34
N ILE A 68 2.36 3.04 -7.16
CA ILE A 68 2.03 3.60 -8.47
C ILE A 68 2.85 2.87 -9.53
N ASP A 69 2.19 2.38 -10.58
CA ASP A 69 2.86 1.71 -11.69
C ASP A 69 3.28 2.73 -12.75
N PHE A 70 4.59 2.97 -12.88
CA PHE A 70 5.14 3.91 -13.85
C PHE A 70 4.87 3.52 -15.31
N ASN A 71 4.52 2.26 -15.60
CA ASN A 71 4.12 1.86 -16.95
C ASN A 71 2.84 2.56 -17.43
N LEU A 72 2.02 3.07 -16.51
CA LEU A 72 0.81 3.84 -16.82
C LEU A 72 1.10 5.32 -17.09
N TRP A 73 2.34 5.76 -16.90
CA TRP A 73 2.70 7.17 -17.02
C TRP A 73 2.50 7.72 -18.44
N ASN A 74 1.88 8.90 -18.50
CA ASN A 74 1.63 9.67 -19.70
C ASN A 74 1.98 11.15 -19.45
N VAL A 75 2.73 11.78 -20.35
CA VAL A 75 3.12 13.20 -20.30
C VAL A 75 1.93 14.17 -20.19
N GLN A 76 0.74 13.76 -20.62
CA GLN A 76 -0.48 14.58 -20.55
C GLN A 76 -1.24 14.41 -19.22
N GLN A 77 -0.85 13.46 -18.38
CA GLN A 77 -1.50 13.15 -17.10
C GLN A 77 -0.53 13.36 -15.94
N GLN A 78 -0.95 14.21 -14.99
CA GLN A 78 -0.14 14.58 -13.84
C GLN A 78 -0.47 13.74 -12.59
N PHE A 79 -1.75 13.39 -12.40
CA PHE A 79 -2.24 12.68 -11.21
C PHE A 79 -2.61 11.23 -11.52
N TYR A 80 -2.26 10.33 -10.61
CA TYR A 80 -2.46 8.89 -10.75
C TYR A 80 -3.05 8.31 -9.47
N ASP A 81 -3.99 7.39 -9.64
CA ASP A 81 -4.51 6.61 -8.52
C ASP A 81 -3.44 5.64 -8.02
N VAL A 82 -3.44 5.40 -6.71
CA VAL A 82 -2.53 4.45 -6.06
C VAL A 82 -3.22 3.11 -5.86
N LYS A 83 -2.43 2.03 -5.90
CA LYS A 83 -2.87 0.70 -5.48
C LYS A 83 -2.49 0.47 -4.03
N VAL A 84 -3.49 0.14 -3.22
CA VAL A 84 -3.34 -0.21 -1.81
C VAL A 84 -3.27 -1.72 -1.66
N HIS A 85 -2.25 -2.21 -0.95
CA HIS A 85 -2.17 -3.59 -0.50
C HIS A 85 -1.95 -3.60 1.01
N THR A 86 -2.86 -4.22 1.74
CA THR A 86 -2.79 -4.40 3.19
C THR A 86 -2.35 -5.83 3.52
N PRO A 87 -1.81 -6.07 4.72
CA PRO A 87 -1.57 -7.42 5.22
C PRO A 87 -2.85 -8.26 5.34
N VAL A 88 -2.70 -9.58 5.33
CA VAL A 88 -3.82 -10.55 5.28
C VAL A 88 -4.78 -10.46 6.47
N ASP A 89 -4.31 -10.04 7.65
CA ASP A 89 -5.13 -9.92 8.85
C ASP A 89 -5.83 -8.54 8.97
N VAL A 90 -5.61 -7.64 8.01
CA VAL A 90 -6.46 -6.46 7.80
C VAL A 90 -7.72 -6.93 7.06
N ILE A 91 -8.88 -6.69 7.66
CA ILE A 91 -10.17 -7.13 7.13
C ILE A 91 -10.61 -6.22 5.97
N ASP A 92 -10.46 -4.91 6.16
CA ASP A 92 -10.83 -3.91 5.16
C ASP A 92 -10.06 -2.60 5.38
N TRP A 93 -10.13 -1.68 4.42
CA TRP A 93 -9.61 -0.32 4.55
C TRP A 93 -10.50 0.71 3.85
N MET A 94 -10.47 1.95 4.32
CA MET A 94 -11.24 3.06 3.75
C MET A 94 -10.53 4.40 3.94
N ASP A 95 -11.13 5.48 3.42
CA ASP A 95 -10.69 6.86 3.62
C ASP A 95 -9.23 7.14 3.21
N LEU A 96 -8.77 6.51 2.13
CA LEU A 96 -7.46 6.81 1.56
C LEU A 96 -7.36 8.29 1.21
N SER A 97 -6.34 8.95 1.77
CA SER A 97 -6.10 10.38 1.57
C SER A 97 -4.61 10.71 1.45
N PRO A 98 -4.20 11.41 0.36
CA PRO A 98 -5.00 11.69 -0.85
C PRO A 98 -5.28 10.42 -1.68
N GLN A 99 -6.34 10.46 -2.50
CA GLN A 99 -6.71 9.34 -3.40
C GLN A 99 -5.84 9.26 -4.65
N SER A 100 -5.33 10.41 -5.12
CA SER A 100 -4.45 10.50 -6.28
C SER A 100 -3.17 11.24 -5.92
N ILE A 101 -2.09 10.85 -6.59
CA ILE A 101 -0.73 11.34 -6.35
C ILE A 101 -0.18 11.92 -7.64
N GLU A 102 0.50 13.05 -7.53
CA GLU A 102 1.22 13.65 -8.65
C GLU A 102 2.51 12.88 -8.93
N LEU A 103 2.74 12.54 -10.20
CA LEU A 103 4.02 12.03 -10.69
C LEU A 103 4.83 13.15 -11.36
N VAL A 104 5.96 13.51 -10.75
CA VAL A 104 6.92 14.46 -11.30
C VAL A 104 8.06 13.69 -11.96
N VAL A 105 8.26 13.88 -13.27
CA VAL A 105 9.27 13.16 -14.06
C VAL A 105 10.29 14.14 -14.62
N THR A 106 11.58 13.88 -14.39
CA THR A 106 12.70 14.66 -14.94
C THR A 106 13.71 13.75 -15.62
N LYS A 107 14.45 14.28 -16.60
CA LYS A 107 15.56 13.55 -17.21
C LYS A 107 16.70 13.43 -16.20
N ARG A 108 17.26 12.24 -16.04
CA ARG A 108 18.43 12.05 -15.18
C ARG A 108 19.63 12.76 -15.81
N VAL A 109 20.18 13.73 -15.11
CA VAL A 109 21.43 14.40 -15.52
C VAL A 109 22.55 13.56 -14.95
N GLY A 110 23.26 12.85 -15.83
CA GLY A 110 24.47 12.10 -15.49
C GLY A 110 25.69 13.00 -15.36
#